data_AF-A0A2S6QX40-F1
#
_entry.id   AF-A0A2S6QX40-F1
#
_cell.length_a   1.000
_cell.length_b   1.000
_cell.length_c   1.000
_cell.angle_alpha   90.00
_cell.angle_beta   90.00
_cell.angle_gamma   90.00
#
_symmetry.space_group_name_H-M   'P 1'
#
loop_
_entity.id
_entity.type
_entity.pdbx_description
1 polymer ?
#
loop_
_entity_poly.entity_id
_entity_poly.type
_entity_poly.pdbx_seq_one_letter_code
_entity_poly.pdbx_strand_id
1 'polypeptide(L)'
;MGKQVIMVFGSLPRKSIALYQPFYETETKTLKYLPRNKVYSLQAYWSMAETEPNRDRNRKWAQTSFWDYSVDYYGRDGVSNSLLSLQNRHDLDVNLVLLALWTGAEMGILLKKEHFAILDAKACEWRDNIIKPLRSSRQALKSFKSMNIGLADDIYQKIKSAELDAEHVAQIFLSGSLSSLPETTDTSDYCHAATLNLASYFAYAGVDTNQKVRQAAVFLVRCAGIK
;
A
#
# COMPACT_ATOMS: atom_id res chain seq x y z
N MET A 1 -0.08 -29.21 -46.12
CA MET A 1 -0.22 -30.04 -44.90
C MET A 1 1.17 -30.41 -44.41
N GLY A 2 1.44 -30.21 -43.11
CA GLY A 2 2.51 -30.88 -42.37
C GLY A 2 3.96 -30.44 -42.64
N LYS A 3 4.47 -29.52 -41.83
CA LYS A 3 5.93 -29.34 -41.63
C LYS A 3 6.42 -30.43 -40.67
N GLN A 4 7.43 -31.18 -41.08
CA GLN A 4 8.40 -31.84 -40.20
C GLN A 4 9.78 -31.71 -40.85
N VAL A 5 10.73 -31.10 -40.13
CA VAL A 5 12.14 -31.44 -40.28
C VAL A 5 12.76 -31.41 -38.88
N ILE A 6 13.29 -32.57 -38.50
CA ILE A 6 14.07 -32.81 -37.28
C ILE A 6 15.56 -32.68 -37.64
N MET A 7 16.28 -31.98 -36.74
CA MET A 7 17.73 -31.99 -36.44
C MET A 7 18.74 -31.67 -37.55
N VAL A 8 19.78 -30.89 -37.20
CA VAL A 8 21.15 -31.38 -36.96
C VAL A 8 21.98 -30.27 -36.31
N PHE A 9 22.66 -30.59 -35.20
CA PHE A 9 23.73 -29.77 -34.62
C PHE A 9 24.98 -29.86 -35.50
N GLY A 10 25.44 -28.73 -36.03
CA GLY A 10 26.73 -28.59 -36.72
C GLY A 10 27.53 -27.45 -36.09
N SER A 11 28.78 -27.73 -35.70
CA SER A 11 29.68 -26.82 -35.00
C SER A 11 30.69 -26.17 -35.97
N LEU A 12 31.19 -24.97 -35.57
CA LEU A 12 32.35 -24.18 -36.06
C LEU A 12 32.09 -23.09 -37.14
N PRO A 13 32.91 -22.00 -37.27
CA PRO A 13 34.09 -21.53 -36.49
C PRO A 13 34.12 -20.00 -36.15
N ARG A 14 35.14 -19.58 -35.37
CA ARG A 14 35.51 -18.16 -35.05
C ARG A 14 36.29 -17.47 -36.20
N LYS A 15 35.81 -16.32 -36.70
CA LYS A 15 36.46 -14.96 -36.76
C LYS A 15 36.04 -14.10 -37.98
N SER A 16 35.61 -12.87 -37.62
CA SER A 16 35.70 -11.54 -38.29
C SER A 16 35.04 -11.25 -39.65
N ILE A 17 34.04 -10.35 -39.65
CA ILE A 17 34.08 -8.99 -40.24
C ILE A 17 33.00 -8.12 -39.56
N ALA A 18 33.34 -6.86 -39.33
CA ALA A 18 32.62 -5.86 -38.54
C ALA A 18 31.39 -5.24 -39.23
N LEU A 19 30.45 -4.73 -38.43
CA LEU A 19 29.93 -3.34 -38.45
C LEU A 19 28.55 -3.28 -37.79
N TYR A 20 28.49 -2.83 -36.53
CA TYR A 20 27.54 -1.82 -36.03
C TYR A 20 27.86 -1.52 -34.57
N GLN A 21 28.41 -0.32 -34.30
CA GLN A 21 28.36 0.32 -32.98
C GLN A 21 27.12 1.21 -32.92
N PRO A 22 26.57 1.45 -31.72
CA PRO A 22 26.65 2.82 -31.23
C PRO A 22 27.08 2.94 -29.76
N PHE A 23 27.99 3.90 -29.58
CA PHE A 23 28.04 4.91 -28.51
C PHE A 23 28.09 4.48 -27.03
N TYR A 24 29.30 4.58 -26.47
CA TYR A 24 29.51 4.85 -25.05
C TYR A 24 30.26 6.18 -24.93
N GLU A 25 29.69 7.15 -24.21
CA GLU A 25 30.48 8.15 -23.49
C GLU A 25 29.69 8.69 -22.28
N THR A 26 30.33 8.53 -21.12
CA THR A 26 30.36 9.37 -19.90
C THR A 26 29.02 9.78 -19.24
N GLU A 27 28.72 9.40 -18.00
CA GLU A 27 29.51 9.62 -16.77
C GLU A 27 29.34 8.49 -15.73
N THR A 28 30.45 8.04 -15.18
CA THR A 28 30.51 7.30 -13.93
C THR A 28 30.20 8.22 -12.75
N LYS A 29 28.99 8.15 -12.20
CA LYS A 29 28.72 8.52 -10.80
C LYS A 29 28.50 7.25 -9.98
N THR A 30 29.44 7.04 -9.09
CA THR A 30 29.54 6.01 -8.06
C THR A 30 28.19 5.53 -7.53
N LEU A 31 27.75 4.36 -7.98
CA LEU A 31 26.83 3.49 -7.24
C LEU A 31 27.53 3.08 -5.95
N LYS A 32 27.38 3.89 -4.90
CA LYS A 32 27.73 3.47 -3.54
C LYS A 32 26.84 2.29 -3.20
N TYR A 33 27.44 1.11 -3.10
CA TYR A 33 26.87 -0.07 -2.48
C TYR A 33 26.13 0.34 -1.19
N LEU A 34 24.80 0.23 -1.19
CA LEU A 34 24.00 0.38 0.02
C LEU A 34 23.84 -1.01 0.67
N PRO A 35 24.06 -1.13 1.99
CA PRO A 35 24.15 -2.43 2.66
C PRO A 35 22.82 -3.20 2.66
N ARG A 36 22.95 -4.52 2.51
CA ARG A 36 21.94 -5.53 2.14
C ARG A 36 20.78 -5.76 3.15
N ASN A 37 20.70 -5.03 4.28
CA ASN A 37 19.83 -5.37 5.41
C ASN A 37 19.02 -4.19 5.99
N LYS A 38 18.41 -3.32 5.17
CA LYS A 38 17.35 -2.40 5.66
C LYS A 38 16.00 -2.78 5.05
N VAL A 39 15.09 -3.23 5.91
CA VAL A 39 13.68 -3.38 5.59
C VAL A 39 13.14 -1.98 5.29
N TYR A 40 12.95 -1.65 4.02
CA TYR A 40 12.45 -0.35 3.60
C TYR A 40 10.95 -0.21 3.93
N SER A 41 10.64 0.56 4.97
CA SER A 41 9.31 1.11 5.29
C SER A 41 8.87 2.13 4.23
N LEU A 42 7.61 2.56 4.23
CA LEU A 42 7.08 3.64 3.35
C LEU A 42 8.02 4.87 3.31
N GLN A 43 8.70 5.14 4.43
CA GLN A 43 9.71 6.19 4.59
C GLN A 43 10.94 6.08 3.67
N ALA A 44 11.38 4.87 3.35
CA ALA A 44 12.53 4.67 2.46
C ALA A 44 12.15 4.76 0.97
N TYR A 45 10.88 4.54 0.64
CA TYR A 45 10.38 4.81 -0.70
C TYR A 45 10.37 6.32 -1.00
N TRP A 46 10.05 7.18 -0.03
CA TRP A 46 10.17 8.65 -0.21
C TRP A 46 11.61 9.09 -0.49
N SER A 47 12.58 8.56 0.25
CA SER A 47 13.98 8.96 0.07
C SER A 47 14.58 8.50 -1.28
N MET A 48 13.99 7.50 -1.94
CA MET A 48 14.34 7.07 -3.31
C MET A 48 13.53 7.83 -4.38
N ALA A 49 12.24 8.07 -4.15
CA ALA A 49 11.34 8.76 -5.08
C ALA A 49 11.66 10.26 -5.24
N GLU A 50 12.39 10.88 -4.32
CA GLU A 50 12.92 12.24 -4.45
C GLU A 50 13.96 12.39 -5.58
N THR A 51 14.51 11.28 -6.09
CA THR A 51 15.60 11.30 -7.10
C THR A 51 15.14 11.05 -8.53
N GLU A 52 13.84 10.81 -8.78
CA GLU A 52 13.34 10.59 -10.14
C GLU A 52 13.02 11.92 -10.88
N PRO A 53 13.59 12.16 -12.07
CA PRO A 53 13.51 13.45 -12.76
C PRO A 53 12.16 13.73 -13.45
N ASN A 54 11.14 12.88 -13.30
CA ASN A 54 9.86 13.02 -14.00
C ASN A 54 8.63 12.88 -13.09
N ARG A 55 8.63 13.57 -11.95
CA ARG A 55 7.40 13.84 -11.20
C ARG A 55 6.89 15.22 -11.65
N ASP A 56 5.74 15.24 -12.32
CA ASP A 56 5.06 16.47 -12.73
C ASP A 56 4.87 17.37 -11.49
N ARG A 57 5.67 18.45 -11.41
CA ARG A 57 5.74 19.36 -10.25
C ARG A 57 4.49 20.25 -10.14
N ASN A 58 3.52 20.11 -11.04
CA ASN A 58 2.33 20.95 -11.11
C ASN A 58 1.02 20.22 -10.80
N ARG A 59 1.06 19.16 -9.99
CA ARG A 59 -0.15 18.52 -9.44
C ARG A 59 -0.56 19.24 -8.14
N LYS A 60 -1.38 20.30 -8.25
CA LYS A 60 -1.99 20.96 -7.10
C LYS A 60 -3.08 20.07 -6.50
N TRP A 61 -2.70 19.25 -5.53
CA TRP A 61 -3.65 18.56 -4.66
C TRP A 61 -3.90 19.38 -3.39
N ALA A 62 -5.15 19.44 -2.94
CA ALA A 62 -5.50 20.12 -1.70
C ALA A 62 -4.77 19.46 -0.51
N GLN A 63 -4.16 20.25 0.38
CA GLN A 63 -3.28 19.82 1.48
C GLN A 63 -4.01 19.12 2.66
N THR A 64 -5.06 18.35 2.40
CA THR A 64 -5.88 17.63 3.39
C THR A 64 -6.36 16.29 2.80
N SER A 65 -5.46 15.50 2.22
CA SER A 65 -5.84 14.21 1.63
C SER A 65 -5.84 13.09 2.69
N PHE A 66 -6.79 12.16 2.58
CA PHE A 66 -6.82 10.94 3.39
C PHE A 66 -5.52 10.12 3.24
N TRP A 67 -4.88 10.18 2.07
CA TRP A 67 -3.61 9.53 1.81
C TRP A 67 -2.47 10.11 2.66
N ASP A 68 -2.35 11.43 2.73
CA ASP A 68 -1.28 12.08 3.52
C ASP A 68 -1.42 11.75 5.00
N TYR A 69 -2.66 11.75 5.52
CA TYR A 69 -2.94 11.28 6.87
C TYR A 69 -2.53 9.81 7.04
N SER A 70 -2.95 8.93 6.13
CA SER A 70 -2.66 7.50 6.20
C SER A 70 -1.17 7.22 6.23
N VAL A 71 -0.42 7.92 5.39
CA VAL A 71 1.04 7.88 5.29
C VAL A 71 1.70 8.26 6.61
N ASP A 72 1.35 9.42 7.17
CA ASP A 72 1.93 9.92 8.41
C ASP A 72 1.57 8.99 9.58
N TYR A 73 0.28 8.68 9.70
CA TYR A 73 -0.25 7.85 10.77
C TYR A 73 0.37 6.44 10.77
N TYR A 74 0.50 5.81 9.60
CA TYR A 74 1.12 4.48 9.46
C TYR A 74 2.61 4.48 9.83
N GLY A 75 3.29 5.62 9.65
CA GLY A 75 4.69 5.82 10.02
C GLY A 75 4.94 5.96 11.52
N ARG A 76 3.89 6.15 12.34
CA ARG A 76 4.02 6.31 13.80
C ARG A 76 4.42 4.99 14.48
N ASP A 77 5.19 5.12 15.57
CA ASP A 77 5.76 3.99 16.29
C ASP A 77 4.68 2.97 16.69
N GLY A 78 4.88 1.71 16.25
CA GLY A 78 4.01 0.59 16.57
C GLY A 78 2.70 0.50 15.77
N VAL A 79 2.29 1.55 15.05
CA VAL A 79 1.01 1.56 14.28
C VAL A 79 0.98 0.48 13.22
N SER A 80 1.99 0.44 12.35
CA SER A 80 2.12 -0.60 11.30
C SER A 80 1.99 -2.02 11.88
N ASN A 81 2.66 -2.31 12.99
CA ASN A 81 2.61 -3.63 13.61
C ASN A 81 1.23 -3.97 14.17
N SER A 82 0.55 -2.99 14.78
CA SER A 82 -0.81 -3.16 15.30
C SER A 82 -1.81 -3.41 14.17
N LEU A 83 -1.77 -2.59 13.11
CA LEU A 83 -2.63 -2.74 11.93
C LEU A 83 -2.42 -4.08 11.23
N LEU A 84 -1.17 -4.50 11.00
CA LEU A 84 -0.87 -5.81 10.41
C LEU A 84 -1.34 -6.96 11.29
N SER A 85 -1.20 -6.86 12.62
CA SER A 85 -1.69 -7.89 13.54
C SER A 85 -3.22 -8.01 13.48
N LEU A 86 -3.95 -6.89 13.45
CA LEU A 86 -5.40 -6.88 13.33
C LEU A 86 -5.86 -7.43 11.98
N GLN A 87 -5.23 -6.97 10.89
CA GLN A 87 -5.48 -7.47 9.53
C GLN A 87 -5.31 -8.99 9.46
N ASN A 88 -4.17 -9.52 9.90
CA ASN A 88 -3.88 -10.95 9.77
C ASN A 88 -4.80 -11.84 10.64
N ARG A 89 -5.27 -11.34 11.78
CA ARG A 89 -6.12 -12.11 12.71
C ARG A 89 -7.60 -12.08 12.36
N HIS A 90 -8.05 -10.99 11.74
CA HIS A 90 -9.47 -10.69 11.56
C HIS A 90 -9.84 -10.36 10.11
N ASP A 91 -8.91 -10.51 9.16
CA ASP A 91 -9.06 -10.14 7.74
C ASP A 91 -9.56 -8.71 7.52
N LEU A 92 -9.14 -7.78 8.40
CA LEU A 92 -9.56 -6.38 8.29
C LEU A 92 -8.94 -5.69 7.07
N ASP A 93 -9.74 -4.83 6.46
CA ASP A 93 -9.25 -3.87 5.48
C ASP A 93 -8.62 -2.67 6.19
N VAL A 94 -7.30 -2.57 6.07
CA VAL A 94 -6.51 -1.48 6.67
C VAL A 94 -6.96 -0.12 6.15
N ASN A 95 -7.42 0.03 4.91
CA ASN A 95 -7.93 1.31 4.43
C ASN A 95 -9.20 1.75 5.14
N LEU A 96 -10.11 0.83 5.46
CA LEU A 96 -11.33 1.16 6.19
C LEU A 96 -11.02 1.47 7.66
N VAL A 97 -10.03 0.81 8.27
CA VAL A 97 -9.50 1.18 9.60
C VAL A 97 -8.93 2.60 9.59
N LEU A 98 -8.08 2.91 8.61
CA LEU A 98 -7.47 4.23 8.47
C LEU A 98 -8.52 5.31 8.19
N LEU A 99 -9.53 5.01 7.38
CA LEU A 99 -10.64 5.93 7.10
C LEU A 99 -11.45 6.21 8.37
N ALA A 100 -11.75 5.18 9.18
CA ALA A 100 -12.47 5.32 10.44
C ALA A 100 -11.72 6.27 11.40
N LEU A 101 -10.41 6.10 11.51
CA LEU A 101 -9.54 6.93 12.33
C LEU A 101 -9.43 8.36 11.79
N TRP A 102 -9.19 8.52 10.49
CA TRP A 102 -9.05 9.81 9.84
C TRP A 102 -10.31 10.67 9.97
N THR A 103 -11.47 10.12 9.61
CA THR A 103 -12.76 10.84 9.67
C THR A 103 -13.12 11.27 11.09
N GLY A 104 -12.83 10.44 12.09
CA GLY A 104 -13.06 10.80 13.48
C GLY A 104 -12.05 11.81 14.02
N ALA A 105 -10.76 11.58 13.79
CA ALA A 105 -9.68 12.36 14.40
C ALA A 105 -9.44 13.73 13.73
N GLU A 106 -9.71 13.86 12.43
CA GLU A 106 -9.48 15.11 11.68
C GLU A 106 -10.76 15.91 11.45
N MET A 107 -11.92 15.25 11.41
CA MET A 107 -13.20 15.88 11.01
C MET A 107 -14.30 15.78 12.08
N GLY A 108 -14.13 14.97 13.13
CA GLY A 108 -15.16 14.75 14.15
C GLY A 108 -16.41 14.01 13.64
N ILE A 109 -16.38 13.44 12.42
CA ILE A 109 -17.53 12.77 11.81
C ILE A 109 -17.76 11.41 12.46
N LEU A 110 -19.01 11.11 12.81
CA LEU A 110 -19.45 9.83 13.34
C LEU A 110 -19.97 8.90 12.25
N LEU A 111 -19.26 7.80 12.04
CA LEU A 111 -19.61 6.75 11.11
C LEU A 111 -20.25 5.56 11.82
N LYS A 112 -21.40 5.13 11.29
CA LYS A 112 -22.14 3.95 11.76
C LYS A 112 -21.82 2.72 10.91
N LYS A 113 -22.23 1.55 11.40
CA LYS A 113 -22.09 0.27 10.68
C LYS A 113 -22.64 0.31 9.23
N GLU A 114 -23.76 0.99 9.02
CA GLU A 114 -24.36 1.18 7.69
C GLU A 114 -23.50 2.03 6.75
N HIS A 115 -22.77 3.02 7.27
CA HIS A 115 -21.82 3.80 6.46
C HIS A 115 -20.65 2.93 6.01
N PHE A 116 -20.12 2.07 6.88
CA PHE A 116 -19.05 1.13 6.52
C PHE A 116 -19.50 0.10 5.47
N ALA A 117 -20.76 -0.35 5.51
CA ALA A 117 -21.30 -1.21 4.45
C ALA A 117 -21.29 -0.53 3.09
N ILE A 118 -21.67 0.76 3.03
CA ILE A 118 -21.65 1.54 1.79
C ILE A 118 -20.21 1.76 1.31
N LEU A 119 -19.31 2.17 2.20
CA LEU A 119 -17.90 2.42 1.88
C LEU A 119 -17.19 1.15 1.39
N ASP A 120 -17.43 0.02 2.07
CA ASP A 120 -16.87 -1.27 1.67
C ASP A 120 -17.38 -1.69 0.29
N ALA A 121 -18.67 -1.50 -0.01
CA ALA A 121 -19.24 -1.78 -1.33
C ALA A 121 -18.61 -0.93 -2.46
N LYS A 122 -18.02 0.23 -2.16
CA LYS A 122 -17.31 1.06 -3.14
C LYS A 122 -15.88 0.58 -3.42
N ALA A 123 -15.26 -0.07 -2.45
CA ALA A 123 -13.85 -0.48 -2.53
C ALA A 123 -13.67 -2.00 -2.74
N CYS A 124 -14.70 -2.82 -2.47
CA CYS A 124 -14.56 -4.27 -2.42
C CYS A 124 -14.11 -4.87 -3.75
N GLU A 125 -14.69 -4.47 -4.87
CA GLU A 125 -14.33 -5.00 -6.20
C GLU A 125 -12.87 -4.66 -6.55
N TRP A 126 -12.45 -3.42 -6.31
CA TRP A 126 -11.07 -2.99 -6.52
C TRP A 126 -10.09 -3.74 -5.60
N ARG A 127 -10.45 -3.87 -4.32
CA ARG A 127 -9.66 -4.59 -3.32
C ARG A 127 -9.47 -6.05 -3.70
N ASP A 128 -10.55 -6.71 -4.09
CA ASP A 128 -10.54 -8.16 -4.32
C ASP A 128 -9.91 -8.53 -5.66
N ASN A 129 -10.08 -7.69 -6.70
CA ASN A 129 -9.55 -7.96 -8.03
C ASN A 129 -8.15 -7.39 -8.28
N ILE A 130 -7.72 -6.36 -7.54
CA ILE A 130 -6.43 -5.69 -7.79
C ILE A 130 -5.50 -5.79 -6.57
N ILE A 131 -5.92 -5.31 -5.41
CA ILE A 131 -5.04 -5.22 -4.22
C ILE A 131 -4.68 -6.62 -3.69
N LYS A 132 -5.67 -7.49 -3.47
CA LYS A 132 -5.44 -8.85 -2.93
C LYS A 132 -4.54 -9.69 -3.84
N PRO A 133 -4.70 -9.69 -5.18
CA PRO A 133 -3.78 -10.38 -6.09
C PRO A 133 -2.34 -9.83 -6.05
N LEU A 134 -2.16 -8.51 -6.01
CA LEU A 134 -0.84 -7.88 -5.88
C LEU A 134 -0.17 -8.27 -4.55
N ARG A 135 -0.93 -8.21 -3.45
CA ARG A 135 -0.47 -8.62 -2.12
C ARG A 135 -0.06 -10.09 -2.07
N SER A 136 -0.87 -10.96 -2.66
CA SER A 136 -0.60 -12.40 -2.73
C SER A 136 0.68 -12.67 -3.53
N SER A 137 0.84 -12.01 -4.67
CA SER A 137 2.04 -12.11 -5.50
C SER A 137 3.29 -11.63 -4.75
N ARG A 138 3.19 -10.49 -4.03
CA ARG A 138 4.29 -9.98 -3.19
C ARG A 138 4.64 -10.95 -2.05
N GLN A 139 3.65 -11.54 -1.39
CA GLN A 139 3.87 -12.51 -0.32
C GLN A 139 4.55 -13.78 -0.85
N ALA A 140 4.08 -14.31 -1.99
CA ALA A 140 4.71 -15.46 -2.65
C ALA A 140 6.19 -15.20 -2.98
N LEU A 141 6.51 -14.02 -3.52
CA LEU A 141 7.89 -13.62 -3.83
C LEU A 141 8.80 -13.55 -2.61
N LYS A 142 8.28 -13.23 -1.41
CA LYS A 142 9.09 -13.27 -0.18
C LYS A 142 9.62 -14.67 0.12
N SER A 143 8.81 -15.70 -0.12
CA SER A 143 9.18 -17.10 0.10
C SER A 143 10.31 -17.54 -0.84
N PHE A 144 10.45 -16.89 -1.99
CA PHE A 144 11.47 -17.17 -3.00
C PHE A 144 12.74 -16.32 -2.86
N LYS A 145 12.81 -15.38 -1.91
CA LYS A 145 14.02 -14.57 -1.65
C LYS A 145 15.25 -15.40 -1.27
N SER A 146 15.04 -16.61 -0.74
CA SER A 146 16.13 -17.56 -0.44
C SER A 146 16.94 -17.98 -1.67
N MET A 147 16.38 -17.87 -2.88
CA MET A 147 17.07 -18.22 -4.12
C MET A 147 18.09 -17.16 -4.58
N ASN A 148 18.11 -15.98 -3.95
CA ASN A 148 19.12 -14.92 -4.17
C ASN A 148 19.29 -14.48 -5.64
N ILE A 149 18.20 -14.52 -6.40
CA ILE A 149 18.16 -14.08 -7.80
C ILE A 149 17.84 -12.58 -7.80
N GLY A 150 18.78 -11.73 -8.23
CA GLY A 150 18.61 -10.27 -8.21
C GLY A 150 17.34 -9.78 -8.92
N LEU A 151 16.96 -10.42 -10.04
CA LEU A 151 15.71 -10.11 -10.76
C LEU A 151 14.45 -10.36 -9.92
N ALA A 152 14.47 -11.32 -8.98
CA ALA A 152 13.33 -11.59 -8.11
C ALA A 152 13.11 -10.46 -7.09
N ASP A 153 14.19 -9.83 -6.60
CA ASP A 153 14.10 -8.65 -5.74
C ASP A 153 13.55 -7.44 -6.51
N ASP A 154 13.96 -7.24 -7.77
CA ASP A 154 13.41 -6.17 -8.62
C ASP A 154 11.92 -6.36 -8.88
N ILE A 155 11.49 -7.59 -9.19
CA ILE A 155 10.05 -7.91 -9.36
C ILE A 155 9.30 -7.65 -8.04
N TYR A 156 9.86 -8.06 -6.90
CA TYR A 156 9.26 -7.80 -5.59
C TYR A 156 9.03 -6.30 -5.36
N GLN A 157 10.01 -5.44 -5.67
CA GLN A 157 9.84 -3.99 -5.50
C GLN A 157 8.80 -3.41 -6.47
N LYS A 158 8.76 -3.88 -7.72
CA LYS A 158 7.75 -3.45 -8.69
C LYS A 158 6.33 -3.80 -8.24
N ILE A 159 6.11 -5.03 -7.77
CA ILE A 159 4.79 -5.45 -7.24
C ILE A 159 4.44 -4.68 -5.97
N LYS A 160 5.42 -4.47 -5.06
CA LYS A 160 5.20 -3.66 -3.86
C LYS A 160 4.78 -2.23 -4.20
N SER A 161 5.41 -1.62 -5.20
CA SER A 161 5.03 -0.27 -5.67
C SER A 161 3.62 -0.26 -6.24
N ALA A 162 3.30 -1.21 -7.12
CA ALA A 162 1.97 -1.34 -7.70
C ALA A 162 0.88 -1.59 -6.65
N GLU A 163 1.16 -2.39 -5.62
CA GLU A 163 0.23 -2.57 -4.49
C GLU A 163 -0.03 -1.23 -3.78
N LEU A 164 1.01 -0.45 -3.48
CA LEU A 164 0.85 0.85 -2.84
C LEU A 164 0.06 1.85 -3.70
N ASP A 165 0.32 1.88 -5.00
CA ASP A 165 -0.45 2.72 -5.93
C ASP A 165 -1.93 2.29 -5.97
N ALA A 166 -2.20 0.99 -5.94
CA ALA A 166 -3.57 0.47 -5.88
C ALA A 166 -4.28 0.80 -4.56
N GLU A 167 -3.56 0.76 -3.43
CA GLU A 167 -4.08 1.21 -2.12
C GLU A 167 -4.44 2.70 -2.15
N HIS A 168 -3.60 3.53 -2.78
CA HIS A 168 -3.89 4.96 -2.93
C HIS A 168 -5.18 5.20 -3.75
N VAL A 169 -5.37 4.47 -4.85
CA VAL A 169 -6.62 4.53 -5.62
C VAL A 169 -7.82 4.14 -4.78
N ALA A 170 -7.72 3.10 -3.94
CA ALA A 170 -8.80 2.71 -3.03
C ALA A 170 -9.15 3.84 -2.05
N GLN A 171 -8.14 4.53 -1.50
CA GLN A 171 -8.35 5.67 -0.61
C GLN A 171 -9.00 6.88 -1.31
N ILE A 172 -8.73 7.10 -2.61
CA ILE A 172 -9.43 8.10 -3.42
C ILE A 172 -10.92 7.74 -3.55
N PHE A 173 -11.25 6.47 -3.84
CA PHE A 173 -12.65 6.03 -3.91
C PHE A 173 -13.36 6.17 -2.57
N LEU A 174 -12.72 5.76 -1.48
CA LEU A 174 -13.31 5.83 -0.13
C LEU A 174 -13.55 7.28 0.31
N SER A 175 -12.53 8.14 0.22
CA SER A 175 -12.66 9.55 0.63
C SER A 175 -13.65 10.32 -0.25
N GLY A 176 -13.68 10.06 -1.57
CA GLY A 176 -14.66 10.63 -2.47
C GLY A 176 -16.10 10.13 -2.23
N SER A 177 -16.27 8.99 -1.58
CA SER A 177 -17.60 8.44 -1.25
C SER A 177 -18.21 9.02 0.01
N LEU A 178 -17.44 9.72 0.86
CA LEU A 178 -17.94 10.30 2.11
C LEU A 178 -19.10 11.27 1.91
N SER A 179 -19.09 12.07 0.84
CA SER A 179 -20.17 13.01 0.52
C SER A 179 -21.47 12.35 0.07
N SER A 180 -21.44 11.04 -0.23
CA SER A 180 -22.61 10.27 -0.64
C SER A 180 -23.22 9.44 0.49
N LEU A 181 -22.65 9.50 1.69
CA LEU A 181 -23.19 8.82 2.86
C LEU A 181 -24.52 9.45 3.27
N PRO A 182 -25.47 8.64 3.78
CA PRO A 182 -26.66 9.17 4.44
C PRO A 182 -26.25 10.01 5.66
N GLU A 183 -27.21 10.77 6.20
CA GLU A 183 -26.97 11.81 7.21
C GLU A 183 -25.99 11.37 8.32
N THR A 184 -24.82 12.00 8.33
CA THR A 184 -23.79 11.82 9.35
C THR A 184 -23.95 12.91 10.41
N THR A 185 -23.60 12.57 11.65
CA THR A 185 -23.48 13.55 12.73
C THR A 185 -22.01 13.84 13.00
N ASP A 186 -21.71 15.01 13.50
CA ASP A 186 -20.38 15.38 13.96
C ASP A 186 -20.35 15.62 15.47
N THR A 187 -19.14 15.68 16.03
CA THR A 187 -18.90 16.03 17.42
C THR A 187 -17.60 16.79 17.54
N SER A 188 -17.52 17.71 18.52
CA SER A 188 -16.26 18.37 18.88
C SER A 188 -15.31 17.46 19.67
N ASP A 189 -15.78 16.29 20.13
CA ASP A 189 -14.94 15.28 20.77
C ASP A 189 -14.38 14.30 19.71
N TYR A 190 -13.25 14.69 19.11
CA TYR A 190 -12.63 13.95 18.01
C TYR A 190 -12.04 12.60 18.46
N CYS A 191 -11.65 12.50 19.73
CA CYS A 191 -11.20 11.24 20.33
C CYS A 191 -12.37 10.25 20.40
N HIS A 192 -13.53 10.74 20.85
CA HIS A 192 -14.76 9.96 20.87
C HIS A 192 -15.20 9.55 19.47
N ALA A 193 -15.14 10.46 18.49
CA ALA A 193 -15.46 10.15 17.10
C ALA A 193 -14.57 9.04 16.54
N ALA A 194 -13.24 9.16 16.66
CA ALA A 194 -12.30 8.13 16.20
C ALA A 194 -12.53 6.77 16.88
N THR A 195 -12.84 6.79 18.18
CA THR A 195 -13.16 5.58 18.95
C THR A 195 -14.44 4.91 18.45
N LEU A 196 -15.53 5.66 18.29
CA LEU A 196 -16.80 5.12 17.84
C LEU A 196 -16.76 4.65 16.38
N ASN A 197 -16.01 5.34 15.51
CA ASN A 197 -15.86 4.93 14.12
C ASN A 197 -15.12 3.59 14.03
N LEU A 198 -14.03 3.44 14.78
CA LEU A 198 -13.28 2.19 14.79
C LEU A 198 -14.12 1.04 15.36
N ALA A 199 -14.88 1.29 16.43
CA ALA A 199 -15.81 0.31 16.99
C ALA A 199 -16.92 -0.06 16.01
N SER A 200 -17.48 0.91 15.28
CA SER A 200 -18.51 0.70 14.27
C SER A 200 -17.98 -0.11 13.09
N TYR A 201 -16.74 0.13 12.65
CA TYR A 201 -16.09 -0.70 11.64
C TYR A 201 -15.86 -2.13 12.12
N PHE A 202 -15.39 -2.32 13.36
CA PHE A 202 -15.21 -3.67 13.91
C PHE A 202 -16.54 -4.44 14.02
N ALA A 203 -17.62 -3.75 14.43
CA ALA A 203 -18.97 -4.32 14.44
C ALA A 203 -19.49 -4.63 13.03
N TYR A 204 -19.12 -3.82 12.02
CA TYR A 204 -19.39 -4.11 10.62
C TYR A 204 -18.66 -5.38 10.16
N ALA A 205 -17.35 -5.45 10.40
CA ALA A 205 -16.47 -6.55 10.00
C ALA A 205 -16.67 -7.85 10.81
N GLY A 206 -17.59 -7.87 11.78
CA GLY A 206 -17.87 -9.06 12.59
C GLY A 206 -16.74 -9.44 13.56
N VAL A 207 -15.91 -8.47 13.96
CA VAL A 207 -14.81 -8.70 14.91
C VAL A 207 -15.34 -8.87 16.33
N ASP A 208 -15.03 -10.01 16.95
CA ASP A 208 -15.24 -10.19 18.39
C ASP A 208 -14.28 -9.28 19.18
N THR A 209 -14.85 -8.29 19.86
CA THR A 209 -14.10 -7.25 20.58
C THR A 209 -13.59 -7.73 21.93
N ASN A 210 -12.82 -8.82 21.93
CA ASN A 210 -12.11 -9.30 23.11
C ASN A 210 -11.07 -8.28 23.63
N GLN A 211 -10.48 -8.56 24.79
CA GLN A 211 -9.54 -7.64 25.45
C GLN A 211 -8.36 -7.20 24.56
N LYS A 212 -7.84 -8.10 23.71
CA LYS A 212 -6.69 -7.78 22.82
C LYS A 212 -7.10 -6.82 21.72
N VAL A 213 -8.28 -7.04 21.11
CA VAL A 213 -8.83 -6.12 20.10
C VAL A 213 -9.10 -4.75 20.71
N ARG A 214 -9.66 -4.69 21.93
CA ARG A 214 -9.89 -3.42 22.64
C ARG A 214 -8.58 -2.68 22.94
N GLN A 215 -7.55 -3.38 23.39
CA GLN A 215 -6.23 -2.77 23.64
C GLN A 215 -5.60 -2.23 22.35
N ALA A 216 -5.70 -2.99 21.24
CA ALA A 216 -5.23 -2.53 19.95
C ALA A 216 -6.01 -1.29 19.46
N ALA A 217 -7.34 -1.27 19.65
CA ALA A 217 -8.18 -0.12 19.30
C ALA A 217 -7.79 1.14 20.07
N VAL A 218 -7.64 1.03 21.40
CA VAL A 218 -7.21 2.14 22.26
C VAL A 218 -5.83 2.65 21.85
N PHE A 219 -4.89 1.74 21.55
CA PHE A 219 -3.58 2.11 21.05
C PHE A 219 -3.67 2.89 19.74
N LEU A 220 -4.44 2.41 18.76
CA LEU A 220 -4.61 3.07 17.47
C LEU A 220 -5.23 4.46 17.62
N VAL A 221 -6.29 4.60 18.42
CA VAL A 221 -6.91 5.92 18.66
C VAL A 221 -5.94 6.87 19.35
N ARG A 222 -5.19 6.42 20.37
CA ARG A 222 -4.17 7.26 21.02
C ARG A 222 -3.11 7.74 20.04
N CYS A 223 -2.72 6.87 19.10
CA CYS A 223 -1.78 7.21 18.06
C CYS A 223 -2.37 8.14 17.00
N ALA A 224 -3.66 8.49 16.99
CA ALA A 224 -4.31 9.29 15.94
C ALA A 224 -3.94 10.77 15.98
N GLY A 225 -3.32 11.26 17.06
CA GLY A 225 -2.87 12.66 17.15
C GLY A 225 -4.06 13.62 17.10
N ILE A 226 -5.07 13.30 17.91
CA ILE A 226 -6.34 14.00 17.98
C ILE A 226 -6.10 15.48 18.34
N LYS A 227 -6.71 16.37 17.56
CA LYS A 227 -6.66 17.83 17.70
C LYS A 227 -7.43 18.33 18.93
#